data_AF-A0A964I085-F1
#
_entry.id   AF-A0A964I085-F1
#
_cell.length_a   1.000
_cell.length_b   1.000
_cell.length_c   1.000
_cell.angle_alpha   90.00
_cell.angle_beta   90.00
_cell.angle_gamma   90.00
#
_symmetry.space_group_name_H-M   'P 1'
#
loop_
_entity.id
_entity.type
_entity.pdbx_description
1 polymer ?
#
loop_
_entity_poly.entity_id
_entity_poly.type
_entity_poly.pdbx_seq_one_letter_code
_entity_poly.pdbx_strand_id
1 'polypeptide(L)'
;MIEKSQLQHLVEVMDQLRSSGGCPWDAEQTHESLLTYLIEESYEFIDAVERSDRADMLEELGDILLQVVFHARIASEESGHAFDIEDVAKGISNKLIRRHPHVFSEEKQLTPSEVEVNWEKIKSAEKDRKSAGDGVPLSQPALALTAKLIHRAKKHGESAEPVVEIKNPPIVDQATIGDLLFAVVALATEHGVDPEQAMRSRARAYKESLSRSE
;
A
#
# COMPACT_ATOMS: atom_id res chain seq x y z
N MET A 1 10.31 7.82 37.41
CA MET A 1 10.73 7.01 36.25
C MET A 1 9.87 7.44 35.09
N ILE A 2 10.46 7.83 33.96
CA ILE A 2 9.67 8.10 32.76
C ILE A 2 9.20 6.74 32.27
N GLU A 3 7.88 6.55 32.20
CA GLU A 3 7.28 5.34 31.66
C GLU A 3 7.67 5.22 30.18
N LYS A 4 8.25 4.08 29.78
CA LYS A 4 8.62 3.86 28.38
C LYS A 4 7.36 3.80 27.52
N SER A 5 7.42 4.33 26.31
CA SER A 5 6.31 4.20 25.36
C SER A 5 6.11 2.73 24.98
N GLN A 6 4.87 2.36 24.63
CA GLN A 6 4.57 1.00 24.17
C GLN A 6 5.29 0.66 22.85
N LEU A 7 5.55 1.66 22.00
CA LEU A 7 6.36 1.49 20.79
C LEU A 7 7.81 1.11 21.13
N GLN A 8 8.42 1.78 22.12
CA GLN A 8 9.76 1.43 22.57
C GLN A 8 9.79 0.02 23.18
N HIS A 9 8.74 -0.35 23.91
CA HIS A 9 8.61 -1.70 24.45
C HIS A 9 8.53 -2.76 23.34
N LEU A 10 7.75 -2.51 22.28
CA LEU A 10 7.67 -3.41 21.12
C LEU A 10 9.04 -3.61 20.44
N VAL A 11 9.81 -2.54 20.27
CA VAL A 11 11.17 -2.62 19.72
C VAL A 11 12.06 -3.50 20.61
N GLU A 12 12.01 -3.32 21.93
CA GLU A 12 12.77 -4.13 22.89
C GLU A 12 12.36 -5.61 22.86
N VAL A 13 11.07 -5.90 22.69
CA VAL A 13 10.57 -7.28 22.51
C VAL A 13 11.16 -7.89 21.24
N MET A 14 11.10 -7.18 20.10
CA MET A 14 11.67 -7.67 18.84
C MET A 14 13.18 -7.89 18.92
N ASP A 15 13.91 -6.97 19.57
CA ASP A 15 15.34 -7.10 19.82
C ASP A 15 15.65 -8.40 20.58
N GLN A 16 14.87 -8.70 21.62
CA GLN A 16 15.03 -9.91 22.41
C GLN A 16 14.67 -11.18 21.61
N LEU A 17 13.64 -11.13 20.78
CA LEU A 17 13.21 -12.26 19.94
C LEU A 17 14.29 -12.66 18.93
N ARG A 18 14.92 -11.68 18.26
CA ARG A 18 15.93 -11.95 17.21
C ARG A 18 17.37 -12.07 17.71
N SER A 19 17.67 -11.64 18.93
CA SER A 19 19.01 -11.76 19.51
C SER A 19 19.37 -13.20 19.89
N SER A 20 20.66 -13.44 20.13
CA SER A 20 21.14 -14.75 20.63
C SER A 20 20.42 -15.15 21.93
N GLY A 21 19.88 -16.38 21.97
CA GLY A 21 19.04 -16.86 23.07
C GLY A 21 17.55 -16.49 22.96
N GLY A 22 17.17 -15.78 21.90
CA GLY A 22 15.78 -15.52 21.52
C GLY A 22 15.13 -16.68 20.77
N CYS A 23 14.12 -16.35 19.96
CA CYS A 23 13.34 -17.32 19.20
C CYS A 23 14.08 -17.74 17.91
N PRO A 24 14.35 -19.04 17.69
CA PRO A 24 15.03 -19.50 16.48
C PRO A 24 14.29 -19.16 15.19
N TRP A 25 12.96 -19.24 15.21
CA TRP A 25 12.12 -18.91 14.05
C TRP A 25 12.20 -17.43 13.71
N ASP A 26 12.18 -16.55 14.72
CA ASP A 26 12.31 -15.12 14.47
C ASP A 26 13.69 -14.78 13.92
N ALA A 27 14.75 -15.40 14.43
CA ALA A 27 16.13 -15.16 14.00
C ALA A 27 16.42 -15.58 12.55
N GLU A 28 15.74 -16.62 12.03
CA GLU A 28 15.95 -17.10 10.65
C GLU A 28 15.19 -16.28 9.58
N GLN A 29 14.26 -15.41 9.96
CA GLN A 29 13.49 -14.62 8.99
C GLN A 29 14.36 -13.59 8.25
N THR A 30 14.05 -13.40 6.97
CA THR A 30 14.64 -12.41 6.07
C THR A 30 13.57 -11.43 5.56
N HIS A 31 13.98 -10.38 4.84
CA HIS A 31 13.02 -9.50 4.18
C HIS A 31 12.08 -10.26 3.24
N GLU A 32 12.60 -11.22 2.48
CA GLU A 32 11.84 -11.99 1.49
C GLU A 32 10.86 -12.98 2.14
N SER A 33 11.28 -13.66 3.22
CA SER A 33 10.40 -14.64 3.89
C SER A 33 9.18 -13.99 4.54
N LEU A 34 9.29 -12.70 4.90
CA LEU A 34 8.23 -11.94 5.57
C LEU A 34 7.22 -11.28 4.62
N LEU A 35 7.50 -11.21 3.30
CA LEU A 35 6.62 -10.52 2.35
C LEU A 35 5.21 -11.12 2.28
N THR A 36 5.09 -12.45 2.42
CA THR A 36 3.78 -13.13 2.41
C THR A 36 2.93 -12.67 3.58
N TYR A 37 3.48 -12.65 4.80
CA TYR A 37 2.75 -12.22 6.00
C TYR A 37 2.33 -10.75 5.87
N LEU A 38 3.22 -9.84 5.46
CA LEU A 38 2.84 -8.43 5.26
C LEU A 38 1.67 -8.24 4.29
N ILE A 39 1.60 -9.08 3.25
CA ILE A 39 0.47 -9.06 2.31
C ILE A 39 -0.79 -9.59 3.02
N GLU A 40 -0.70 -10.73 3.72
CA GLU A 40 -1.81 -11.34 4.48
C GLU A 40 -2.39 -10.35 5.49
N GLU A 41 -1.59 -9.79 6.40
CA GLU A 41 -2.06 -8.81 7.41
C GLU A 41 -2.70 -7.58 6.77
N SER A 42 -2.19 -7.14 5.61
CA SER A 42 -2.78 -6.01 4.88
C SER A 42 -4.19 -6.33 4.36
N TYR A 43 -4.44 -7.58 3.99
CA TYR A 43 -5.76 -8.05 3.55
C TYR A 43 -6.70 -8.33 4.72
N GLU A 44 -6.18 -8.85 5.82
CA GLU A 44 -6.96 -9.08 7.05
C GLU A 44 -7.42 -7.75 7.65
N PHE A 45 -6.55 -6.73 7.67
CA PHE A 45 -6.98 -5.36 8.02
C PHE A 45 -8.08 -4.81 7.10
N ILE A 46 -7.98 -5.05 5.78
CA ILE A 46 -9.03 -4.64 4.83
C ILE A 46 -10.35 -5.35 5.16
N ASP A 47 -10.33 -6.66 5.41
CA ASP A 47 -11.55 -7.41 5.76
C ASP A 47 -12.15 -6.93 7.09
N ALA A 48 -11.32 -6.66 8.10
CA ALA A 48 -11.73 -6.08 9.37
C ALA A 48 -12.45 -4.73 9.19
N VAL A 49 -11.88 -3.83 8.36
CA VAL A 49 -12.51 -2.55 8.00
C VAL A 49 -13.86 -2.76 7.32
N GLU A 50 -13.93 -3.68 6.36
CA GLU A 50 -15.15 -3.96 5.60
C GLU A 50 -16.24 -4.59 6.47
N ARG A 51 -15.87 -5.37 7.50
CA ARG A 51 -16.79 -5.89 8.52
C ARG A 51 -17.12 -4.88 9.62
N SER A 52 -16.53 -3.69 9.60
CA SER A 52 -16.63 -2.69 10.68
C SER A 52 -16.23 -3.24 12.05
N ASP A 53 -15.32 -4.21 12.09
CA ASP A 53 -14.87 -4.87 13.32
C ASP A 53 -13.68 -4.12 13.93
N ARG A 54 -13.96 -3.34 14.99
CA ARG A 54 -12.94 -2.47 15.59
C ARG A 54 -11.89 -3.22 16.41
N ALA A 55 -12.24 -4.40 16.93
CA ALA A 55 -11.28 -5.19 17.71
C ALA A 55 -10.26 -5.81 16.76
N ASP A 56 -10.77 -6.41 15.68
CA ASP A 56 -9.97 -6.98 14.60
C ASP A 56 -9.09 -5.90 13.94
N MET A 57 -9.65 -4.72 13.62
CA MET A 57 -8.85 -3.59 13.12
C MET A 57 -7.65 -3.22 14.01
N LEU A 58 -7.77 -3.36 15.33
CA LEU A 58 -6.69 -3.06 16.27
C LEU A 58 -5.60 -4.15 16.25
N GLU A 59 -6.01 -5.41 16.17
CA GLU A 59 -5.14 -6.58 16.06
C GLU A 59 -4.31 -6.51 14.77
N GLU A 60 -4.98 -6.37 13.63
CA GLU A 60 -4.35 -6.34 12.31
C GLU A 60 -3.42 -5.12 12.11
N LEU A 61 -3.76 -3.95 12.69
CA LEU A 61 -2.83 -2.82 12.72
C LEU A 61 -1.59 -3.10 13.57
N GLY A 62 -1.74 -3.91 14.62
CA GLY A 62 -0.65 -4.43 15.42
C GLY A 62 0.26 -5.35 14.61
N ASP A 63 -0.30 -6.24 13.81
CA ASP A 63 0.46 -7.18 12.98
C ASP A 63 1.16 -6.49 11.80
N ILE A 64 0.51 -5.50 11.18
CA ILE A 64 1.19 -4.62 10.21
C ILE A 64 2.34 -3.86 10.88
N LEU A 65 2.14 -3.35 12.10
CA LEU A 65 3.21 -2.66 12.85
C LEU A 65 4.35 -3.62 13.22
N LEU A 66 4.03 -4.87 13.59
CA LEU A 66 5.00 -5.94 13.81
C LEU A 66 5.89 -6.12 12.59
N GLN A 67 5.32 -6.24 11.38
CA GLN A 67 6.10 -6.37 10.14
C GLN A 67 7.06 -5.19 9.91
N VAL A 68 6.64 -3.95 10.21
CA VAL A 68 7.49 -2.76 10.10
C VAL A 68 8.69 -2.86 11.06
N VAL A 69 8.45 -3.21 12.32
CA VAL A 69 9.50 -3.36 13.34
C VAL A 69 10.44 -4.52 13.00
N PHE A 70 9.89 -5.63 12.50
CA PHE A 70 10.65 -6.81 12.11
C PHE A 70 11.62 -6.50 10.96
N HIS A 71 11.14 -5.87 9.88
CA HIS A 71 11.98 -5.45 8.76
C HIS A 71 13.03 -4.42 9.18
N ALA A 72 12.67 -3.46 10.04
CA ALA A 72 13.64 -2.49 10.56
C ALA A 72 14.73 -3.18 11.40
N ARG A 73 14.38 -4.20 12.18
CA ARG A 73 15.35 -4.99 12.95
C ARG A 73 16.29 -5.77 12.03
N ILE A 74 15.78 -6.45 11.01
CA ILE A 74 16.61 -7.14 10.00
C ILE A 74 17.57 -6.15 9.33
N ALA A 75 17.05 -5.01 8.85
CA ALA A 75 17.87 -3.99 8.19
C ALA A 75 18.99 -3.44 9.10
N SER A 76 18.75 -3.34 10.40
CA SER A 76 19.77 -2.90 11.36
C SER A 76 20.93 -3.89 11.55
N GLU A 77 20.73 -5.16 11.17
CA GLU A 77 21.74 -6.23 11.25
C GLU A 77 22.64 -6.29 10.00
N GLU A 78 22.20 -5.71 8.87
CA GLU A 78 22.93 -5.77 7.60
C GLU A 78 24.15 -4.83 7.58
N SER A 79 25.29 -5.32 7.07
CA SER A 79 26.48 -4.48 6.93
C SER A 79 26.40 -3.59 5.69
N GLY A 80 26.61 -2.27 5.84
CA GLY A 80 26.85 -1.33 4.75
C GLY A 80 25.76 -0.26 4.53
N HIS A 81 24.49 -0.64 4.50
CA HIS A 81 23.35 0.28 4.33
C HIS A 81 22.27 0.03 5.39
N ALA A 82 22.70 -0.19 6.63
CA ALA A 82 21.80 -0.40 7.75
C ALA A 82 20.90 0.82 7.97
N PHE A 83 19.63 0.55 8.25
CA PHE A 83 18.69 1.50 8.83
C PHE A 83 17.92 0.79 9.94
N ASP A 84 17.37 1.55 10.87
CA ASP A 84 16.56 1.01 11.96
C ASP A 84 15.15 1.63 11.99
N ILE A 85 14.40 1.34 13.05
CA ILE A 85 13.03 1.83 13.22
C ILE A 85 12.97 3.35 13.38
N GLU A 86 14.01 3.98 13.95
CA GLU A 86 14.10 5.42 14.10
C GLU A 86 14.35 6.09 12.74
N ASP A 87 15.17 5.49 11.87
CA ASP A 87 15.35 5.96 10.50
C ASP A 87 14.05 5.86 9.69
N VAL A 88 13.29 4.77 9.84
CA VAL A 88 11.96 4.61 9.22
C VAL A 88 11.02 5.71 9.70
N ALA A 89 10.90 5.90 11.02
CA ALA A 89 10.02 6.90 11.64
C ALA A 89 10.42 8.33 11.23
N LYS A 90 11.71 8.64 11.23
CA LYS A 90 12.26 9.92 10.78
C LYS A 90 12.00 10.16 9.29
N GLY A 91 12.19 9.14 8.46
CA GLY A 91 11.95 9.20 7.02
C GLY A 91 10.50 9.56 6.69
N ILE A 92 9.54 8.87 7.30
CA ILE A 92 8.11 9.16 7.09
C ILE A 92 7.70 10.50 7.70
N SER A 93 8.18 10.84 8.91
CA SER A 93 7.87 12.11 9.57
C SER A 93 8.35 13.32 8.77
N ASN A 94 9.61 13.31 8.34
CA ASN A 94 10.18 14.38 7.51
C ASN A 94 9.44 14.53 6.18
N LYS A 95 9.05 13.41 5.57
CA LYS A 95 8.24 13.41 4.34
C LYS A 95 6.86 14.01 4.57
N LEU A 96 6.17 13.64 5.66
CA LEU A 96 4.85 14.18 6.00
C LEU A 96 4.92 15.67 6.29
N ILE A 97 5.90 16.14 7.08
CA ILE A 97 6.10 17.56 7.38
C ILE A 97 6.32 18.36 6.09
N ARG A 98 7.27 17.91 5.25
CA ARG A 98 7.62 18.60 3.99
C ARG A 98 6.45 18.68 3.01
N ARG A 99 5.57 17.68 2.98
CA ARG A 99 4.43 17.62 2.07
C ARG A 99 3.14 18.22 2.62
N HIS A 100 3.12 18.63 3.89
CA HIS A 100 2.04 19.38 4.50
C HIS A 100 2.51 20.76 4.99
N PRO A 101 3.09 21.62 4.12
CA PRO A 101 3.54 22.95 4.56
C PRO A 101 2.38 23.75 5.17
N HIS A 102 1.17 23.67 4.59
CA HIS A 102 -0.05 24.25 5.15
C HIS A 102 -0.41 23.86 6.59
N VAL A 103 0.18 22.79 7.16
CA VAL A 103 0.04 22.40 8.58
C VAL A 103 1.25 22.85 9.41
N PHE A 104 2.45 22.78 8.85
CA PHE A 104 3.73 22.92 9.58
C PHE A 104 4.50 24.21 9.27
N SER A 105 3.99 25.10 8.42
CA SER A 105 4.51 26.44 8.12
C SER A 105 3.41 27.51 8.26
N GLU A 106 3.77 28.79 8.24
CA GLU A 106 2.82 29.91 8.28
C GLU A 106 2.09 30.12 6.92
N GLU A 107 1.65 29.04 6.27
CA GLU A 107 0.92 29.09 5.01
C GLU A 107 -0.61 29.21 5.21
N LYS A 108 -1.30 29.65 4.16
CA LYS A 108 -2.77 29.78 4.14
C LYS A 108 -3.46 28.44 4.42
N GLN A 109 -4.61 28.52 5.10
CA GLN A 109 -5.57 27.41 5.14
C GLN A 109 -5.99 27.04 3.71
N LEU A 110 -5.80 25.76 3.36
CA LEU A 110 -6.18 25.18 2.08
C LEU A 110 -7.47 24.36 2.25
N THR A 111 -8.29 24.33 1.20
CA THR A 111 -9.39 23.37 1.07
C THR A 111 -8.86 21.95 0.80
N PRO A 112 -9.63 20.88 1.06
CA PRO A 112 -9.18 19.51 0.81
C PRO A 112 -8.69 19.26 -0.63
N SER A 113 -9.36 19.84 -1.62
CA SER A 113 -8.95 19.77 -3.03
C SER A 113 -7.62 20.48 -3.30
N GLU A 114 -7.39 21.63 -2.66
CA GLU A 114 -6.12 22.34 -2.78
C GLU A 114 -4.98 21.61 -2.07
N VAL A 115 -5.27 20.92 -0.96
CA VAL A 115 -4.30 20.05 -0.26
C VAL A 115 -3.84 18.91 -1.17
N GLU A 116 -4.76 18.24 -1.85
CA GLU A 116 -4.43 17.14 -2.77
C GLU A 116 -3.56 17.62 -3.94
N VAL A 117 -3.92 18.75 -4.57
CA VAL A 117 -3.14 19.37 -5.65
C VAL A 117 -1.73 19.74 -5.18
N ASN A 118 -1.62 20.36 -3.99
CA ASN A 118 -0.33 20.76 -3.44
C ASN A 118 0.54 19.56 -3.08
N TRP A 119 -0.06 18.53 -2.47
CA TRP A 119 0.61 17.26 -2.15
C TRP A 119 1.20 16.61 -3.41
N GLU A 120 0.41 16.52 -4.48
CA GLU A 120 0.87 15.93 -5.74
C GLU A 120 1.96 16.75 -6.43
N LYS A 121 1.91 18.09 -6.33
CA LYS A 121 2.94 19.00 -6.84
C LYS A 121 4.27 18.79 -6.11
N ILE A 122 4.27 18.79 -4.78
CA ILE A 122 5.48 18.56 -3.97
C ILE A 122 6.05 17.16 -4.25
N LYS A 123 5.20 16.14 -4.27
CA LYS A 123 5.58 14.75 -4.59
C LYS A 123 6.21 14.61 -5.98
N SER A 124 5.76 15.38 -6.98
CA SER A 124 6.38 15.36 -8.31
C SER A 124 7.74 16.04 -8.33
N ALA A 125 7.93 17.14 -7.59
CA ALA A 125 9.22 17.83 -7.52
C ALA A 125 10.31 17.02 -6.80
N GLU A 126 9.93 16.14 -5.86
CA GLU A 126 10.86 15.28 -5.11
C GLU A 126 11.45 14.10 -5.91
N LYS A 127 10.87 13.76 -7.06
CA LYS A 127 11.25 12.54 -7.79
C LYS A 127 11.77 12.89 -9.19
N ASP A 128 13.06 12.63 -9.42
CA ASP A 128 13.65 12.69 -10.76
C ASP A 128 13.20 11.47 -11.59
N ARG A 129 12.02 11.56 -12.18
CA ARG A 129 11.41 10.49 -12.98
C ARG A 129 11.53 10.81 -14.45
N LYS A 130 12.05 9.86 -15.22
CA LYS A 130 12.24 10.00 -16.68
C LYS A 130 11.05 9.44 -17.47
N SER A 131 10.25 8.56 -16.87
CA SER A 131 9.04 7.97 -17.48
C SER A 131 7.85 7.84 -16.51
N ALA A 132 6.63 7.70 -17.05
CA ALA A 132 5.42 7.42 -16.27
C ALA A 132 5.49 6.06 -15.54
N GLY A 133 6.22 5.09 -16.09
CA GLY A 133 6.43 3.76 -15.50
C GLY A 133 7.41 3.72 -14.33
N ASP A 134 8.29 4.73 -14.19
CA ASP A 134 9.42 4.68 -13.25
C ASP A 134 8.99 4.56 -11.78
N GLY A 135 9.35 3.46 -11.13
CA GLY A 135 9.04 3.19 -9.73
C GLY A 135 7.55 2.91 -9.47
N VAL A 136 6.86 2.24 -10.40
CA VAL A 136 5.64 1.48 -10.10
C VAL A 136 6.05 0.07 -9.66
N PRO A 137 5.76 -0.35 -8.42
CA PRO A 137 5.99 -1.73 -8.00
C PRO A 137 5.11 -2.67 -8.82
N LEU A 138 5.71 -3.56 -9.60
CA LEU A 138 4.98 -4.53 -10.43
C LEU A 138 4.37 -5.68 -9.61
N SER A 139 4.73 -5.81 -8.33
CA SER A 139 4.20 -6.81 -7.40
C SER A 139 2.79 -6.49 -6.87
N GLN A 140 2.22 -5.33 -7.20
CA GLN A 140 0.86 -4.99 -6.82
C GLN A 140 -0.16 -5.91 -7.53
N PRO A 141 -1.34 -6.17 -6.92
CA PRO A 141 -2.46 -6.82 -7.58
C PRO A 141 -2.76 -6.18 -8.95
N ALA A 142 -3.13 -6.99 -9.93
CA ALA A 142 -3.16 -6.58 -11.33
C ALA A 142 -4.09 -5.37 -11.61
N LEU A 143 -5.23 -5.27 -10.92
CA LEU A 143 -6.16 -4.15 -11.12
C LEU A 143 -5.58 -2.86 -10.51
N ALA A 144 -5.04 -2.94 -9.29
CA ALA A 144 -4.38 -1.81 -8.64
C ALA A 144 -3.12 -1.33 -9.40
N LEU A 145 -2.31 -2.27 -9.90
CA LEU A 145 -1.16 -1.99 -10.75
C LEU A 145 -1.57 -1.21 -12.01
N THR A 146 -2.57 -1.73 -12.73
CA THR A 146 -3.09 -1.13 -13.96
C THR A 146 -3.66 0.26 -13.69
N ALA A 147 -4.49 0.43 -12.67
CA ALA A 147 -5.07 1.73 -12.30
C ALA A 147 -3.97 2.78 -12.02
N LYS A 148 -2.91 2.38 -11.32
CA LYS A 148 -1.77 3.24 -11.02
C LYS A 148 -0.97 3.62 -12.26
N LEU A 149 -0.79 2.70 -13.20
CA LEU A 149 -0.13 2.99 -14.48
C LEU A 149 -0.96 3.97 -15.31
N ILE A 150 -2.27 3.75 -15.44
CA ILE A 150 -3.18 4.65 -16.16
C ILE A 150 -3.18 6.05 -15.54
N HIS A 151 -3.29 6.14 -14.21
CA HIS A 151 -3.23 7.42 -13.51
C HIS A 151 -1.93 8.17 -13.78
N ARG A 152 -0.79 7.47 -13.83
CA ARG A 152 0.50 8.08 -14.14
C ARG A 152 0.63 8.50 -15.60
N ALA A 153 0.20 7.66 -16.55
CA ALA A 153 0.18 8.00 -17.97
C ALA A 153 -0.59 9.32 -18.19
N LYS A 154 -1.82 9.41 -17.65
CA LYS A 154 -2.63 10.64 -17.69
C LYS A 154 -1.88 11.85 -17.10
N LYS A 155 -1.19 11.67 -15.96
CA LYS A 155 -0.42 12.74 -15.30
C LYS A 155 0.75 13.25 -16.14
N HIS A 156 1.37 12.40 -16.94
CA HIS A 156 2.47 12.77 -17.84
C HIS A 156 1.99 13.29 -19.21
N GLY A 157 0.68 13.46 -19.40
CA GLY A 157 0.10 13.90 -20.68
C GLY A 157 0.13 12.82 -21.76
N GLU A 158 0.43 11.57 -21.38
CA GLU A 158 0.28 10.43 -22.26
C GLU A 158 -1.20 10.07 -22.34
N SER A 159 -1.67 9.75 -23.53
CA SER A 159 -3.02 9.20 -23.67
C SER A 159 -3.06 7.90 -22.89
N ALA A 160 -3.96 7.78 -21.91
CA ALA A 160 -4.42 6.47 -21.53
C ALA A 160 -4.88 5.77 -22.82
N GLU A 161 -4.56 4.49 -23.00
CA GLU A 161 -5.11 3.74 -24.11
C GLU A 161 -6.64 3.97 -24.15
N PRO A 162 -7.21 4.19 -25.34
CA PRO A 162 -8.61 4.57 -25.47
C PRO A 162 -9.47 3.58 -24.68
N VAL A 163 -10.47 4.10 -23.95
CA VAL A 163 -11.50 3.26 -23.32
C VAL A 163 -12.11 2.40 -24.43
N VAL A 164 -11.71 1.13 -24.48
CA VAL A 164 -12.22 0.22 -25.49
C VAL A 164 -13.68 0.00 -25.15
N GLU A 165 -14.55 0.24 -26.14
CA GLU A 165 -15.94 -0.15 -26.03
C GLU A 165 -15.99 -1.65 -25.72
N ILE A 166 -16.50 -2.03 -24.56
CA ILE A 166 -16.53 -3.42 -24.09
C ILE A 166 -17.48 -4.21 -25.00
N LYS A 167 -16.94 -4.79 -26.06
CA LYS A 167 -17.63 -5.65 -27.01
C LYS A 167 -17.28 -7.10 -26.73
N ASN A 168 -18.22 -8.00 -26.98
CA ASN A 168 -17.94 -9.43 -26.91
C ASN A 168 -17.00 -9.81 -28.06
N PRO A 169 -15.74 -10.17 -27.80
CA PRO A 169 -14.77 -10.42 -28.85
C PRO A 169 -15.06 -11.77 -29.53
N PRO A 170 -14.73 -11.93 -30.83
CA PRO A 170 -14.95 -13.19 -31.55
C PRO A 170 -14.01 -14.31 -31.09
N ILE A 171 -12.85 -13.96 -30.52
CA ILE A 171 -11.86 -14.87 -29.95
C ILE A 171 -11.69 -14.46 -28.49
N VAL A 172 -11.69 -15.43 -27.58
CA VAL A 172 -11.48 -15.21 -26.15
C VAL A 172 -10.21 -15.94 -25.75
N ASP A 173 -9.10 -15.21 -25.73
CA ASP A 173 -7.79 -15.67 -25.27
C ASP A 173 -7.24 -14.78 -24.14
N GLN A 174 -6.06 -15.12 -23.63
CA GLN A 174 -5.45 -14.41 -22.50
C GLN A 174 -5.19 -12.93 -22.81
N ALA A 175 -4.76 -12.61 -24.04
CA ALA A 175 -4.52 -11.22 -24.45
C ALA A 175 -5.83 -10.43 -24.49
N THR A 176 -6.87 -11.01 -25.09
CA THR A 176 -8.17 -10.37 -25.21
C THR A 176 -8.83 -10.14 -23.86
N ILE A 177 -8.72 -11.08 -22.91
CA ILE A 177 -9.20 -10.88 -21.53
C ILE A 177 -8.39 -9.78 -20.83
N GLY A 178 -7.07 -9.71 -21.07
CA GLY A 178 -6.22 -8.63 -20.58
C GLY A 178 -6.72 -7.25 -21.03
N ASP A 179 -7.01 -7.09 -22.32
CA ASP A 179 -7.51 -5.83 -22.89
C ASP A 179 -8.88 -5.44 -22.30
N LEU A 180 -9.78 -6.41 -22.12
CA LEU A 180 -11.09 -6.18 -21.51
C LEU A 180 -10.97 -5.73 -20.05
N LEU A 181 -10.11 -6.39 -19.26
CA LEU A 181 -9.84 -6.00 -17.88
C LEU A 181 -9.19 -4.61 -17.80
N PHE A 182 -8.25 -4.31 -18.70
CA PHE A 182 -7.65 -2.99 -18.80
C PHE A 182 -8.70 -1.92 -19.09
N ALA A 183 -9.60 -2.15 -20.05
CA ALA A 183 -10.68 -1.21 -20.38
C ALA A 183 -11.61 -0.94 -19.18
N VAL A 184 -11.96 -1.97 -18.40
CA VAL A 184 -12.74 -1.82 -17.16
C VAL A 184 -11.99 -0.99 -16.12
N VAL A 185 -10.68 -1.26 -15.93
CA VAL A 185 -9.84 -0.48 -15.01
C VAL A 185 -9.69 0.97 -15.46
N ALA A 186 -9.57 1.22 -16.76
CA ALA A 186 -9.53 2.56 -17.34
C ALA A 186 -10.82 3.33 -17.06
N LEU A 187 -11.98 2.70 -17.27
CA LEU A 187 -13.30 3.25 -16.98
C LEU A 187 -13.46 3.58 -15.48
N ALA A 188 -13.07 2.65 -14.61
CA ALA A 188 -13.12 2.86 -13.16
C ALA A 188 -12.24 4.05 -12.74
N THR A 189 -11.01 4.11 -13.26
CA THR A 189 -10.05 5.19 -12.98
C THR A 189 -10.56 6.56 -13.46
N GLU A 190 -11.25 6.61 -14.61
CA GLU A 190 -11.88 7.84 -15.11
C GLU A 190 -12.99 8.37 -14.20
N HIS A 191 -13.71 7.46 -13.52
CA HIS A 191 -14.81 7.80 -12.62
C HIS A 191 -14.39 7.88 -11.13
N GLY A 192 -13.09 7.81 -10.84
CA GLY A 192 -12.59 7.85 -9.46
C GLY A 192 -12.96 6.62 -8.63
N VAL A 193 -13.26 5.49 -9.27
CA VAL A 193 -13.58 4.22 -8.63
C VAL A 193 -12.31 3.39 -8.52
N ASP A 194 -12.06 2.82 -7.33
CA ASP A 194 -10.99 1.83 -7.13
C ASP A 194 -11.44 0.47 -7.72
N PRO A 195 -10.83 0.00 -8.82
CA PRO A 195 -11.25 -1.23 -9.48
C PRO A 195 -10.97 -2.49 -8.66
N GLU A 196 -9.92 -2.47 -7.84
CA GLU A 196 -9.54 -3.59 -6.98
C GLU A 196 -10.60 -3.77 -5.88
N GLN A 197 -10.98 -2.66 -5.23
CA GLN A 197 -12.02 -2.65 -4.22
C GLN A 197 -13.41 -3.02 -4.79
N ALA A 198 -13.72 -2.54 -6.01
CA ALA A 198 -14.96 -2.90 -6.69
C ALA A 198 -15.05 -4.41 -6.95
N MET A 199 -13.96 -5.03 -7.41
CA MET A 199 -13.93 -6.47 -7.68
C MET A 199 -14.03 -7.29 -6.38
N ARG A 200 -13.35 -6.88 -5.30
CA ARG A 200 -13.45 -7.53 -3.98
C ARG A 200 -14.88 -7.49 -3.44
N SER A 201 -15.51 -6.33 -3.50
CA SER A 201 -16.91 -6.16 -3.09
C SER A 201 -17.85 -7.11 -3.86
N ARG A 202 -17.65 -7.24 -5.18
CA ARG A 202 -18.43 -8.16 -6.02
C ARG A 202 -18.18 -9.63 -5.68
N ALA A 203 -16.93 -10.00 -5.39
CA ALA A 203 -16.56 -11.36 -5.00
C ALA A 203 -17.17 -11.75 -3.64
N ARG A 204 -17.16 -10.85 -2.66
CA ARG A 204 -17.86 -11.04 -1.37
C ARG A 204 -19.35 -11.26 -1.57
N ALA A 205 -20.03 -10.38 -2.31
CA ALA A 205 -21.45 -10.52 -2.60
C ALA A 205 -21.77 -11.85 -3.33
N TYR A 206 -20.87 -12.33 -4.18
CA TYR A 206 -21.01 -13.65 -4.81
C TYR A 206 -20.90 -14.78 -3.78
N LYS A 207 -19.88 -14.75 -2.92
CA LYS A 207 -19.70 -15.73 -1.84
C LYS A 207 -20.95 -15.81 -0.95
N GLU A 208 -21.51 -14.67 -0.55
CA GLU A 208 -22.75 -14.61 0.23
C GLU A 208 -23.97 -15.15 -0.52
N SER A 209 -24.04 -14.98 -1.84
CA SER A 209 -25.15 -15.54 -2.64
C SER A 209 -25.12 -17.07 -2.69
N LEU A 210 -23.91 -17.66 -2.64
CA LEU A 210 -23.73 -19.11 -2.62
C LEU A 210 -24.18 -19.70 -1.28
N SER A 211 -23.91 -19.03 -0.16
CA SER A 211 -24.29 -19.52 1.17
C SER A 211 -25.78 -19.37 1.51
N ARG A 212 -26.55 -18.58 0.74
CA ARG A 212 -28.01 -18.48 0.87
C ARG A 212 -28.78 -19.48 0.00
N SER A 213 -28.07 -20.27 -0.80
CA SER A 213 -28.64 -21.23 -1.75
C SER A 213 -28.62 -22.68 -1.20
N GLU A 214 -28.25 -22.86 0.07
CA GLU A 214 -28.40 -24.09 0.87
C GLU A 214 -29.54 -23.92 1.89
#